data_AF-A0A4U2Z9S3-F1
#
_entry.id   AF-A0A4U2Z9S3-F1
#
_cell.length_a   1.000
_cell.length_b   1.000
_cell.length_c   1.000
_cell.angle_alpha   90.00
_cell.angle_beta   90.00
_cell.angle_gamma   90.00
#
_symmetry.space_group_name_H-M   'P 1'
#
loop_
_entity.id
_entity.type
_entity.pdbx_description
1 polymer ?
#
loop_
_entity_poly.entity_id
_entity_poly.type
_entity_poly.pdbx_seq_one_letter_code
_entity_poly.pdbx_strand_id
1 'polypeptide(L)' 'MEQVKTVMQEEFTKNYDFYKDYDDMVIDKETEQVFKTNFLNGMVQLVPVSNNTAMEKIEQGLSEFAKKLKRQGF' A
#
# COMPACT_ATOMS: atom_id res chain seq x y z
N MET A 1 3.62 -9.35 -9.13
CA MET A 1 4.15 -8.01 -9.49
C MET A 1 3.03 -7.04 -9.22
N GLU A 2 3.24 -6.04 -8.38
CA GLU A 2 2.27 -4.96 -8.18
C GLU A 2 2.09 -4.23 -9.50
N GLN A 3 0.87 -4.30 -10.04
CA GLN A 3 0.58 -3.75 -11.35
C GLN A 3 0.31 -2.26 -11.20
N VAL A 4 1.17 -1.44 -11.79
CA VAL A 4 0.96 0.02 -11.85
C VAL A 4 -0.26 0.28 -12.73
N LYS A 5 -1.29 0.92 -12.17
CA LYS A 5 -2.50 1.32 -12.89
C LYS A 5 -2.31 2.75 -13.41
N THR A 6 -2.72 3.04 -14.64
CA THR A 6 -2.75 4.43 -15.16
C THR A 6 -4.20 4.78 -15.46
N VAL A 7 -4.66 5.91 -14.92
CA VAL A 7 -6.04 6.38 -15.05
C VAL A 7 -6.08 7.81 -15.57
N MET A 8 -7.18 8.16 -16.24
CA MET A 8 -7.45 9.54 -16.65
C MET A 8 -7.84 10.39 -15.43
N GLN A 9 -7.62 11.71 -15.50
CA GLN A 9 -7.92 12.63 -14.40
C GLN A 9 -9.41 12.60 -13.98
N GLU A 10 -10.32 12.40 -14.92
CA GLU A 10 -11.76 12.27 -14.63
C GLU A 10 -12.08 11.01 -13.81
N GLU A 11 -11.52 9.86 -14.20
CA GLU A 11 -11.64 8.61 -13.45
C GLU A 11 -11.01 8.75 -12.06
N PHE A 12 -9.84 9.37 -11.99
CA PHE A 12 -9.12 9.61 -10.75
C PHE A 12 -9.97 10.40 -9.74
N THR A 13 -10.50 11.55 -10.16
CA THR A 13 -11.29 12.44 -9.30
C THR A 13 -12.58 11.78 -8.82
N LYS A 14 -13.16 10.90 -9.65
CA LYS A 14 -14.39 10.17 -9.31
C LYS A 14 -14.13 9.08 -8.28
N ASN A 15 -13.11 8.26 -8.49
CA ASN A 15 -12.96 6.97 -7.81
C ASN A 15 -11.96 6.98 -6.65
N TYR A 16 -11.15 8.03 -6.50
CA TYR A 16 -10.09 8.08 -5.51
C TYR A 16 -10.23 9.30 -4.60
N ASP A 17 -9.87 9.14 -3.33
CA ASP A 17 -9.75 10.24 -2.36
C ASP A 17 -8.30 10.34 -1.88
N PHE A 18 -7.85 11.56 -1.56
CA PHE A 18 -6.53 11.76 -0.95
C PHE A 18 -6.49 11.11 0.43
N TYR A 19 -5.43 10.36 0.69
CA TYR A 19 -5.20 9.71 1.96
C TYR A 19 -4.75 10.75 2.98
N LYS A 20 -5.39 10.76 4.16
CA LYS A 20 -5.11 11.79 5.18
C LYS A 20 -3.63 11.76 5.57
N ASP A 21 -3.05 12.95 5.71
CA ASP A 21 -1.67 13.18 6.15
C ASP A 21 -0.56 12.77 5.16
N TYR A 22 -0.91 12.37 3.92
CA TYR A 22 0.06 12.04 2.88
C TYR A 22 -0.29 12.72 1.55
N ASP A 23 0.58 13.62 1.09
CA ASP A 23 0.36 14.41 -0.13
C ASP A 23 0.42 13.59 -1.43
N ASP A 24 1.11 12.44 -1.42
CA ASP A 24 1.32 11.59 -2.59
C ASP A 24 0.46 10.32 -2.61
N MET A 25 -0.41 10.12 -1.61
CA MET A 25 -1.21 8.90 -1.47
C MET A 25 -2.70 9.13 -1.67
N VAL A 26 -3.34 8.13 -2.26
CA VAL A 26 -4.79 8.10 -2.46
C VAL A 26 -5.34 6.73 -2.07
N ILE A 27 -6.62 6.70 -1.76
CA ILE A 27 -7.38 5.48 -1.50
C ILE A 27 -8.48 5.34 -2.55
N ASP A 28 -8.62 4.13 -3.09
CA ASP A 28 -9.74 3.76 -3.95
C ASP A 28 -11.01 3.62 -3.11
N LYS A 29 -12.08 4.33 -3.48
CA LYS A 29 -13.32 4.40 -2.70
C LYS A 29 -14.07 3.07 -2.62
N GLU A 30 -13.89 2.19 -3.60
CA GLU A 30 -14.61 0.92 -3.67
C GLU A 30 -13.83 -0.20 -2.99
N THR A 31 -12.53 -0.27 -3.24
CA THR A 31 -11.69 -1.39 -2.77
C THR A 31 -10.93 -1.09 -1.48
N GLU A 32 -10.95 0.17 -1.02
CA GLU A 32 -10.15 0.69 0.10
C GLU A 32 -8.63 0.48 -0.10
N GLN A 33 -8.19 0.15 -1.31
CA GLN A 33 -6.77 -0.03 -1.60
C GLN A 33 -6.06 1.32 -1.69
N VAL A 34 -4.89 1.41 -1.05
CA VAL A 34 -4.05 2.63 -1.04
C VAL A 34 -3.03 2.57 -2.17
N PHE A 35 -2.83 3.71 -2.83
CA PHE A 35 -1.89 3.89 -3.93
C PHE A 35 -1.04 5.12 -3.71
N LYS A 36 0.21 5.07 -4.16
CA LYS A 36 1.01 6.27 -4.44
C LYS A 36 0.67 6.79 -5.82
N THR A 37 0.61 8.11 -5.94
CA THR A 37 0.23 8.81 -7.17
C THR A 37 1.44 9.44 -7.84
N ASN A 38 1.49 9.33 -9.17
CA ASN A 38 2.43 10.06 -10.02
C ASN A 38 1.64 10.74 -11.15
N PHE A 39 1.75 12.07 -11.25
CA PHE A 39 1.07 12.84 -12.29
C PHE A 39 1.96 12.98 -13.52
N LEU A 40 1.51 12.45 -14.66
CA LEU A 40 2.27 12.42 -15.91
C LEU A 40 1.36 12.81 -17.07
N ASN A 41 1.64 13.96 -17.70
CA ASN A 41 0.95 14.42 -18.91
C ASN A 41 -0.60 14.38 -18.85
N GLY A 42 -1.19 14.79 -17.72
CA GLY A 42 -2.65 14.79 -17.53
C GLY A 42 -3.26 13.43 -17.15
N MET A 43 -2.44 12.40 -16.97
CA MET A 43 -2.83 11.11 -16.42
C MET A 43 -2.28 10.94 -15.00
N VAL A 44 -2.89 10.03 -14.25
CA VAL A 44 -2.43 9.64 -12.91
C VAL A 44 -1.99 8.19 -12.94
N GLN A 45 -0.73 7.94 -12.63
CA GLN A 45 -0.22 6.62 -12.32
C GLN A 45 -0.46 6.31 -10.84
N LEU A 46 -1.05 5.15 -10.58
CA LEU A 46 -1.37 4.60 -9.28
C LEU A 46 -0.47 3.39 -9.06
N VAL A 47 0.46 3.52 -8.14
CA VAL A 47 1.36 2.46 -7.71
C VAL A 47 0.78 1.87 -6.42
N PRO A 48 0.37 0.60 -6.40
CA PRO A 48 -0.18 -0.03 -5.20
C PRO A 48 0.79 0.13 -4.02
N VAL A 49 0.29 0.62 -2.89
CA VAL A 49 1.05 0.54 -1.64
C VAL A 49 0.82 -0.86 -1.10
N SER A 50 1.74 -1.76 -1.41
CA SER A 50 1.71 -3.10 -0.87
C SER A 50 2.35 -3.16 0.49
N ASN A 51 1.57 -3.59 1.47
CA ASN A 51 2.08 -3.96 2.77
C ASN A 51 2.68 -5.37 2.77
N ASN A 52 2.70 -6.11 1.65
CA ASN A 52 3.12 -7.52 1.66
C ASN A 52 4.54 -7.68 2.19
N THR A 53 5.49 -6.85 1.72
CA THR A 53 6.86 -6.90 2.26
C THR A 53 6.94 -6.49 3.73
N ALA A 54 6.10 -5.56 4.19
CA ALA A 54 6.04 -5.18 5.59
C ALA A 54 5.44 -6.30 6.46
N MET A 55 4.38 -6.95 5.98
CA MET A 55 3.70 -8.09 6.60
C MET A 55 4.63 -9.31 6.67
N GLU A 56 5.32 -9.65 5.59
CA GLU A 56 6.32 -10.72 5.57
C GLU A 56 7.43 -10.47 6.61
N LYS A 57 7.92 -9.24 6.73
CA LYS A 57 8.92 -8.88 7.76
C LYS A 57 8.35 -8.99 9.17
N ILE A 58 7.10 -8.58 9.39
CA ILE A 58 6.42 -8.73 10.68
C ILE A 58 6.26 -10.21 11.02
N GLU A 59 5.78 -11.03 10.09
CA GLU A 59 5.61 -12.47 10.26
C GLU A 59 6.94 -13.18 10.56
N GLN A 60 8.00 -12.85 9.81
CA GLN A 60 9.35 -13.35 10.06
C GLN A 60 9.83 -12.95 11.46
N GLY A 61 9.69 -11.67 11.82
CA GLY A 61 10.09 -11.15 13.14
C GLY A 61 9.33 -11.83 14.28
N LEU A 62 8.02 -12.02 14.14
CA LEU A 62 7.18 -12.72 15.12
C LEU A 62 7.58 -14.20 15.25
N SER A 63 7.87 -14.86 14.13
CA SER A 63 8.35 -16.26 14.11
C SER A 63 9.70 -16.41 14.83
N GLU A 64 10.64 -15.50 14.58
CA GLU A 64 11.92 -15.48 15.29
C GLU A 64 11.77 -15.18 16.79
N PHE A 65 10.90 -14.22 17.12
CA PHE A 65 10.58 -13.88 18.50
C PHE A 65 10.01 -15.08 19.26
N ALA A 66 9.02 -15.78 18.66
CA ALA A 66 8.43 -16.97 19.24
C ALA A 66 9.45 -18.11 19.44
N LYS A 67 10.39 -18.30 18.50
CA LYS A 67 11.50 -19.27 18.65
C LYS A 67 12.41 -18.91 19.82
N LYS A 68 12.70 -17.63 20.04
CA LYS A 68 13.51 -17.16 21.18
C LYS A 68 12.79 -17.37 22.50
N LEU A 69 11.49 -17.10 22.58
CA LEU A 69 10.69 -17.37 23.79
C LEU A 69 10.75 -18.85 24.19
N LYS A 70 10.51 -19.76 23.25
CA LYS A 70 10.61 -21.21 23.49
C LYS A 70 11.99 -21.64 23.98
N ARG A 71 13.07 -21.05 23.45
CA ARG A 71 14.44 -21.32 23.91
C ARG A 71 14.71 -20.84 25.33
N GLN A 72 14.02 -19.79 25.77
CA GLN A 72 14.12 -19.26 27.13
C GLN A 72 13.19 -19.98 28.13
N GLY A 73 12.40 -20.95 27.68
CA GLY A 73 11.52 -21.74 28.54
C GLY A 73 10.16 -21.12 28.82
N PHE A 74 9.74 -20.15 27.99
CA PHE A 74 8.36 -19.64 27.95
C PHE A 74 7.48 -20.47 27.02
#